data_AF-A0A2N1I465-F1
#
_entry.id   AF-A0A2N1I465-F1
#
_cell.length_a   1.000
_cell.length_b   1.000
_cell.length_c   1.000
_cell.angle_alpha   90.00
_cell.angle_beta   90.00
_cell.angle_gamma   90.00
#
_symmetry.space_group_name_H-M   'P 1'
#
loop_
_entity.id
_entity.type
_entity.pdbx_description
1 polymer ?
#
loop_
_entity_poly.entity_id
_entity_poly.type
_entity_poly.pdbx_seq_one_letter_code
_entity_poly.pdbx_strand_id
1 'polypeptide(L)'
;MARKIPEKWQSSVKAIKAVQVAFDMDEKIQLSIRKQALDAGLSPSDQIRDILGLPINKRPKRPRLTVSLAPSDYQLLAEKYQLQAEDQLEIKKKLMDDLITHINLVNKDKNE
;
A
#
# COMPACT_ATOMS: atom_id res chain seq x y z
N MET A 1 37.66 -26.24 18.95
CA MET A 1 36.59 -27.27 18.90
C MET A 1 35.30 -26.59 18.44
N ALA A 2 34.83 -26.89 17.23
CA ALA A 2 33.65 -26.24 16.64
C ALA A 2 32.36 -26.77 17.29
N ARG A 3 31.54 -25.88 17.86
CA ARG A 3 30.24 -26.22 18.46
C ARG A 3 29.29 -26.68 17.34
N LYS A 4 28.95 -27.98 17.33
CA LYS A 4 27.96 -28.56 16.42
C LYS A 4 26.58 -27.97 16.70
N ILE A 5 26.02 -27.29 15.71
CA ILE A 5 24.68 -26.70 15.76
C ILE A 5 23.64 -27.85 15.68
N PRO A 6 22.58 -27.85 16.53
CA PRO A 6 21.57 -28.91 16.54
C PRO A 6 20.83 -29.07 15.20
N GLU A 7 20.51 -30.31 14.82
CA GLU A 7 19.87 -30.69 13.55
C GLU A 7 18.54 -29.96 13.27
N LYS A 8 17.77 -29.67 14.32
CA LYS A 8 16.52 -28.90 14.26
C LYS A 8 16.70 -27.46 13.76
N TRP A 9 17.93 -26.94 13.77
CA TRP A 9 18.28 -25.58 13.35
C TRP A 9 19.01 -25.55 12.00
N GLN A 10 19.26 -26.70 11.36
CA GLN A 10 19.88 -26.76 10.03
C GLN A 10 18.96 -26.16 8.95
N SER A 11 17.64 -26.27 9.11
CA SER A 11 16.64 -25.60 8.28
C SER A 11 16.78 -24.07 8.32
N SER A 12 17.27 -23.52 9.43
CA SER A 12 17.56 -22.09 9.59
C SER A 12 18.88 -21.67 8.95
N VAL A 13 19.78 -22.61 8.64
CA VAL A 13 21.06 -22.35 7.94
C VAL A 13 20.84 -22.16 6.43
N LYS A 14 19.78 -22.76 5.85
CA LYS A 14 19.39 -22.55 4.44
C LYS A 14 18.79 -21.17 4.17
N ALA A 15 18.42 -20.41 5.20
CA ALA A 15 18.08 -19.00 5.06
C ALA A 15 19.38 -18.19 4.98
N ILE A 16 20.08 -18.29 3.84
CA ILE A 16 21.17 -17.38 3.48
C ILE A 16 20.61 -15.97 3.61
N LYS A 17 21.03 -15.25 4.66
CA LYS A 17 20.55 -13.90 4.95
C LYS A 17 20.87 -13.03 3.75
N ALA A 18 19.83 -12.52 3.08
CA ALA A 18 20.01 -11.56 2.01
C ALA A 18 20.72 -10.33 2.60
N VAL A 19 21.86 -9.95 2.01
CA VAL A 19 22.56 -8.71 2.38
C VAL A 19 21.75 -7.56 1.81
N GLN A 20 21.30 -6.65 2.68
CA GLN A 20 20.65 -5.42 2.25
C GLN A 20 21.72 -4.49 1.66
N VAL A 21 21.52 -4.08 0.40
CA VAL A 21 22.39 -3.13 -0.28
C VAL A 21 21.66 -1.78 -0.30
N ALA A 22 22.31 -0.76 0.26
CA ALA A 22 21.86 0.61 0.16
C ALA A 22 22.46 1.26 -1.09
N PHE A 23 21.66 2.04 -1.81
CA PHE A 23 22.10 2.79 -2.99
C PHE A 23 21.80 4.27 -2.76
N ASP A 24 22.76 5.13 -3.03
CA ASP A 24 22.53 6.57 -3.16
C ASP A 24 22.13 6.85 -4.59
N MET A 25 20.93 7.40 -4.75
CA MET A 25 20.30 7.62 -6.05
C MET A 25 19.50 8.91 -6.03
N ASP A 26 19.44 9.60 -7.16
CA ASP A 26 18.64 10.81 -7.33
C ASP A 26 17.19 10.61 -6.91
N GLU A 27 16.64 11.61 -6.21
CA GLU A 27 15.29 11.59 -5.66
C GLU A 27 14.22 11.35 -6.74
N LYS A 28 14.41 11.89 -7.95
CA LYS A 28 13.52 11.69 -9.09
C LYS A 28 13.41 10.23 -9.51
N ILE A 29 14.53 9.50 -9.46
CA ILE A 29 14.56 8.08 -9.79
C ILE A 29 13.94 7.27 -8.66
N GLN A 30 14.24 7.61 -7.39
CA GLN A 30 13.62 6.95 -6.24
C GLN A 30 12.09 7.09 -6.28
N LEU A 31 11.60 8.29 -6.56
CA LEU A 31 10.18 8.56 -6.68
C LEU A 31 9.55 7.77 -7.83
N SER A 32 10.23 7.69 -8.97
CA SER A 32 9.75 6.92 -10.13
C SER A 32 9.62 5.42 -9.82
N ILE A 33 10.62 4.82 -9.17
CA ILE A 33 10.55 3.40 -8.76
C ILE A 33 9.41 3.17 -7.77
N ARG A 34 9.22 4.08 -6.81
CA ARG A 34 8.11 3.96 -5.83
C ARG A 34 6.74 4.05 -6.50
N LYS A 35 6.58 4.94 -7.48
CA LYS A 35 5.32 5.05 -8.27
C LYS A 35 5.06 3.77 -9.06
N GLN A 36 6.05 3.27 -9.79
CA GLN A 36 5.92 2.01 -10.53
C GLN A 36 5.58 0.83 -9.60
N ALA A 37 6.23 0.76 -8.43
CA ALA A 37 5.93 -0.25 -7.43
C ALA A 37 4.48 -0.14 -6.94
N LEU A 38 4.00 1.08 -6.68
CA LEU A 38 2.62 1.34 -6.26
C LEU A 38 1.63 0.88 -7.34
N ASP A 39 1.86 1.26 -8.59
CA ASP A 39 0.98 0.93 -9.73
C ASP A 39 0.95 -0.59 -9.99
N ALA A 40 2.09 -1.26 -9.83
CA ALA A 40 2.20 -2.72 -9.95
C ALA A 40 1.71 -3.50 -8.71
N GLY A 41 1.34 -2.81 -7.62
CA GLY A 41 0.99 -3.44 -6.35
C GLY A 41 2.15 -4.16 -5.66
N LEU A 42 3.39 -3.78 -5.99
CA LEU A 42 4.64 -4.35 -5.48
C LEU A 42 5.24 -3.47 -4.37
N SER A 43 6.10 -4.05 -3.54
CA SER A 43 6.96 -3.22 -2.69
C SER A 43 8.07 -2.58 -3.54
N PRO A 44 8.66 -1.44 -3.14
CA PRO A 44 9.81 -0.89 -3.86
C PRO A 44 10.96 -1.90 -4.02
N SER A 45 11.19 -2.76 -3.02
CA SER A 45 12.18 -3.83 -3.10
C SER A 45 11.83 -4.90 -4.12
N ASP A 46 10.56 -5.33 -4.19
CA ASP A 46 10.10 -6.26 -5.22
C ASP A 46 10.15 -5.61 -6.61
N GLN A 47 9.83 -4.32 -6.74
CA GLN A 47 9.97 -3.59 -8.00
C GLN A 47 11.44 -3.56 -8.47
N ILE A 48 12.39 -3.33 -7.57
CA ILE A 48 13.82 -3.40 -7.91
C ILE A 48 14.21 -4.81 -8.35
N ARG A 49 13.71 -5.84 -7.66
CA ARG A 49 13.95 -7.24 -8.06
C ARG A 49 13.36 -7.55 -9.44
N ASP A 50 12.16 -7.07 -9.73
CA ASP A 50 11.48 -7.23 -11.02
C ASP A 50 12.28 -6.55 -12.14
N ILE A 51 12.74 -5.30 -11.93
CA ILE A 51 13.61 -4.56 -12.86
C ILE A 51 14.92 -5.33 -13.13
N LEU A 52 15.48 -5.98 -12.11
CA LEU A 52 16.70 -6.79 -12.22
C LEU A 52 16.45 -8.22 -12.73
N GLY A 53 15.21 -8.59 -13.06
CA GLY A 53 14.85 -9.92 -13.54
C GLY A 53 14.94 -11.02 -12.46
N LEU A 54 14.92 -10.65 -11.19
CA LEU A 54 14.96 -11.57 -10.05
C LEU A 54 13.55 -12.06 -9.68
N PRO A 55 13.41 -13.27 -9.11
CA PRO A 55 12.12 -13.79 -8.70
C PRO A 55 11.52 -12.93 -7.57
N ILE A 56 10.22 -12.64 -7.71
CA ILE A 56 9.42 -11.87 -6.75
C ILE A 56 8.19 -12.65 -6.30
N ASN A 57 7.82 -12.46 -5.03
CA ASN A 57 6.60 -13.05 -4.47
C ASN A 57 5.44 -12.09 -4.69
N LYS A 58 4.75 -12.24 -5.82
CA LYS A 58 3.53 -11.48 -6.16
C LYS A 58 2.35 -11.96 -5.31
N ARG A 59 2.38 -11.69 -4.00
CA ARG A 59 1.17 -11.83 -3.18
C ARG A 59 0.33 -10.58 -3.40
N PRO A 60 -0.91 -10.69 -3.90
CA PRO A 60 -1.78 -9.54 -4.06
C PRO A 60 -2.04 -8.92 -2.69
N LYS A 61 -1.40 -7.78 -2.39
CA LYS A 61 -1.73 -6.97 -1.23
C LYS A 61 -3.05 -6.31 -1.56
N ARG A 62 -4.14 -6.73 -0.88
CA ARG A 62 -5.44 -6.07 -1.02
C ARG A 62 -5.27 -4.59 -0.65
N PRO A 63 -5.46 -3.64 -1.57
CA PRO A 63 -5.36 -2.23 -1.23
C PRO A 63 -6.51 -1.91 -0.27
N ARG A 64 -6.17 -1.60 0.98
CA ARG A 64 -7.13 -1.11 1.98
C ARG A 64 -6.86 0.39 2.14
N LEU A 65 -7.84 1.21 1.80
CA LEU A 65 -7.84 2.63 2.14
C LEU A 65 -8.57 2.77 3.47
N THR A 66 -7.89 3.31 4.47
CA THR A 66 -8.46 3.61 5.78
C THR A 66 -8.39 5.11 6.00
N VAL A 67 -9.48 5.70 6.47
CA VAL A 67 -9.52 7.08 6.94
C VAL A 67 -9.92 7.06 8.41
N SER A 68 -9.27 7.88 9.22
CA SER A 68 -9.63 8.10 10.62
C SER A 68 -10.56 9.30 10.68
N LEU A 69 -11.77 9.12 11.18
CA LEU A 69 -12.77 10.18 11.36
C LEU A 69 -13.05 10.36 12.84
N ALA A 70 -13.00 11.60 13.32
CA ALA A 70 -13.42 11.98 14.66
C ALA A 70 -14.95 12.15 14.71
N PRO A 71 -15.57 12.15 15.92
CA PRO A 71 -17.01 12.38 16.05
C PRO A 71 -17.50 13.69 15.43
N SER A 72 -16.68 14.75 15.48
CA SER A 72 -16.97 16.03 14.82
C SER A 72 -17.06 15.91 13.30
N ASP A 73 -16.26 15.02 12.69
CA ASP A 73 -16.28 14.80 11.25
C ASP A 73 -17.58 14.10 10.83
N TYR A 74 -18.09 13.19 11.66
CA TYR A 74 -19.40 12.56 11.43
C TYR A 74 -20.54 13.58 11.49
N GLN A 75 -20.46 14.60 12.33
CA GLN A 75 -21.46 15.68 12.37
C GLN A 75 -21.46 16.49 11.07
N LEU A 76 -20.27 16.86 10.56
CA LEU A 76 -20.13 17.57 9.30
C LEU A 76 -20.59 16.74 8.11
N LEU A 77 -20.25 15.45 8.09
CA LEU A 77 -20.68 14.53 7.03
C LEU A 77 -22.19 14.28 7.09
N ALA A 78 -22.77 14.19 8.30
CA ALA A 78 -24.21 14.07 8.50
C ALA A 78 -24.94 15.29 7.95
N GLU A 79 -24.45 16.51 8.24
CA GLU A 79 -25.03 17.75 7.69
C GLU A 79 -24.91 17.80 6.15
N LYS A 80 -23.74 17.44 5.60
CA LYS A 80 -23.50 17.36 4.15
C LYS A 80 -24.45 16.38 3.46
N TYR A 81 -24.69 15.22 4.06
CA TYR A 81 -25.52 14.16 3.49
C TYR A 81 -26.99 14.23 3.90
N GLN A 82 -27.36 15.21 4.73
CA GLN A 82 -28.70 15.34 5.33
C GLN A 82 -29.12 14.06 6.09
N LEU A 83 -28.16 13.47 6.80
CA LEU A 83 -28.31 12.28 7.65
C LEU A 83 -28.13 12.66 9.12
N GLN A 84 -28.37 11.72 10.04
CA GLN A 84 -28.01 11.88 11.44
C GLN A 84 -26.58 11.40 11.69
N ALA A 85 -25.86 11.99 12.65
CA ALA A 85 -24.47 11.64 12.95
C ALA A 85 -24.33 10.20 13.49
N GLU A 86 -25.42 9.67 14.04
CA GLU A 86 -25.58 8.30 14.51
C GLU A 86 -25.68 7.29 13.36
N ASP A 87 -26.09 7.73 12.16
CA ASP A 87 -26.22 6.90 10.96
C ASP A 87 -24.87 6.67 10.25
N GLN A 88 -23.86 6.28 11.02
CA GLN A 88 -22.48 6.09 10.55
C GLN A 88 -22.38 5.13 9.36
N LEU A 89 -23.26 4.14 9.28
CA LEU A 89 -23.30 3.16 8.19
C LEU A 89 -23.78 3.80 6.87
N GLU A 90 -24.78 4.66 6.92
CA GLU A 90 -25.28 5.39 5.75
C GLU A 90 -24.30 6.50 5.33
N ILE A 91 -23.73 7.21 6.30
CA ILE A 91 -22.65 8.18 6.04
C ILE A 91 -21.47 7.49 5.33
N LYS A 92 -21.09 6.28 5.77
CA LYS A 92 -20.01 5.51 5.14
C LYS A 92 -20.33 5.13 3.69
N LYS A 93 -21.58 4.73 3.40
CA LYS A 93 -22.00 4.42 2.02
C LYS A 93 -21.93 5.66 1.14
N LYS A 94 -22.51 6.77 1.59
CA LYS A 94 -22.47 8.07 0.88
C LYS A 94 -21.05 8.57 0.67
N LEU A 95 -20.20 8.46 1.68
CA LEU A 95 -18.77 8.78 1.58
C LEU A 95 -18.08 7.92 0.51
N MET A 96 -18.38 6.62 0.45
CA MET A 96 -17.82 5.74 -0.57
C MET A 96 -18.26 6.14 -1.98
N ASP A 97 -19.54 6.44 -2.17
CA ASP A 97 -20.08 6.90 -3.45
C ASP A 97 -19.49 8.25 -3.90
N ASP A 98 -19.33 9.19 -2.96
CA ASP A 98 -18.69 10.49 -3.19
C ASP A 98 -17.23 10.31 -3.64
N LEU A 99 -16.48 9.43 -2.98
CA LEU A 99 -15.08 9.16 -3.34
C LEU A 99 -14.97 8.55 -4.74
N ILE A 100 -15.84 7.60 -5.09
CA ILE A 100 -15.90 7.01 -6.43
C ILE A 100 -16.21 8.09 -7.47
N THR A 101 -17.22 8.93 -7.20
CA THR A 101 -17.64 10.01 -8.09
C THR A 101 -16.52 11.02 -8.31
N HIS A 102 -15.85 11.45 -7.24
CA HIS A 102 -14.75 12.40 -7.30
C HIS A 102 -13.58 11.88 -8.16
N ILE A 103 -13.17 10.62 -7.95
CA ILE A 103 -12.08 10.02 -8.75
C ILE A 103 -12.49 9.86 -10.21
N ASN A 104 -13.73 9.48 -10.50
CA ASN A 104 -14.21 9.37 -11.87
C ASN A 104 -14.20 10.72 -12.60
N LEU A 105 -14.56 11.81 -11.91
CA LEU A 105 -14.47 13.17 -12.47
C LEU A 105 -13.02 13.59 -12.72
N VAL A 106 -12.14 13.44 -11.71
CA VAL A 106 -10.72 13.78 -11.83
C VAL A 106 -10.02 13.01 -12.96
N ASN A 107 -10.40 11.75 -13.18
CA ASN A 107 -9.85 10.94 -14.27
C ASN A 107 -10.41 11.34 -15.64
N LYS A 108 -11.64 11.88 -15.71
CA LYS A 108 -12.23 12.38 -16.95
C LYS A 108 -11.50 13.65 -17.42
N ASP A 109 -11.22 14.57 -16.51
CA ASP A 109 -10.55 15.85 -16.81
C ASP A 109 -9.07 15.70 -17.21
N LYS A 110 -8.46 14.53 -16.96
CA LYS A 110 -7.08 14.22 -17.37
C LYS A 110 -6.98 13.55 -18.74
N ASN A 111 -8.10 13.09 -19.29
CA ASN A 111 -8.18 12.38 -20.57
C ASN A 111 -8.75 13.25 -21.70
N GLU A 112 -9.09 14.51 -21.44
CA GLU A 112 -9.34 15.57 -22.44
C GLU A 112 -8.12 16.50 -22.56
#